data_AF-A0A7K2Z6A8-F1
#
_entry.id   AF-A0A7K2Z6A8-F1
#
_cell.length_a   1.000
_cell.length_b   1.000
_cell.length_c   1.000
_cell.angle_alpha   90.00
_cell.angle_beta   90.00
_cell.angle_gamma   90.00
#
_symmetry.space_group_name_H-M   'P 1'
#
loop_
_entity.id
_entity.type
_entity.pdbx_description
1 polymer ?
#
loop_
_entity_poly.entity_id
_entity_poly.type
_entity_poly.pdbx_seq_one_letter_code
_entity_poly.pdbx_strand_id
1 'polypeptide(L)' 'LSQEALSGAGIARAYALAELEPDPAVSMAEAGPLLERAAESIARDFLS' A
#
# COMPACT_ATOMS: atom_id res chain seq x y z
N LEU A 1 9.18 -0.13 5.30
CA LEU A 1 10.35 0.65 4.83
C LEU A 1 10.45 1.91 5.67
N SER A 2 11.65 2.42 5.94
CA SER A 2 11.77 3.72 6.64
C SER A 2 11.44 4.87 5.67
N GLN A 3 11.05 6.02 6.22
CA GLN A 3 10.73 7.20 5.41
C GLN A 3 11.96 7.73 4.67
N GLU A 4 13.16 7.60 5.26
CA GLU A 4 14.44 7.98 4.65
C GLU A 4 14.80 7.09 3.46
N ALA A 5 14.52 5.79 3.55
CA ALA A 5 14.73 4.87 2.44
C ALA A 5 13.79 5.19 1.26
N LEU A 6 12.54 5.55 1.55
CA LEU A 6 11.57 5.95 0.52
C LEU A 6 11.98 7.28 -0.14
N SER A 7 12.32 8.29 0.66
CA SER A 7 12.72 9.61 0.14
C SER A 7 14.01 9.56 -0.67
N GLY A 8 14.99 8.74 -0.25
CA GLY A 8 16.21 8.48 -1.01
C GLY A 8 15.96 7.81 -2.37
N ALA A 9 14.86 7.08 -2.52
CA ALA A 9 14.42 6.48 -3.78
C ALA A 9 13.49 7.37 -4.61
N GLY A 10 13.19 8.59 -4.15
CA GLY A 10 12.22 9.48 -4.80
C GLY A 10 10.76 9.03 -4.65
N ILE A 11 10.46 8.17 -3.67
CA ILE A 11 9.11 7.66 -3.39
C ILE A 11 8.52 8.48 -2.24
N ALA A 12 7.38 9.12 -2.47
CA ALA A 12 6.73 9.96 -1.46
C ALA A 12 6.08 9.13 -0.33
N ARG A 13 5.46 7.99 -0.67
CA ARG A 13 4.80 7.06 0.26
C ARG A 13 4.73 5.66 -0.33
N ALA A 14 4.63 4.67 0.55
CA ALA A 14 4.40 3.27 0.18
C ALA A 14 3.22 2.73 0.99
N TYR A 15 2.36 1.96 0.33
CA TYR A 15 1.18 1.33 0.92
C TYR A 15 1.36 -0.18 0.73
N ALA A 16 1.72 -0.90 1.79
CA ALA A 16 2.02 -2.32 1.66
C ALA A 16 0.74 -3.14 1.76
N LEU A 17 0.49 -4.00 0.76
CA LEU A 17 -0.63 -4.96 0.86
C LEU A 17 -0.48 -5.87 2.09
N ALA A 18 0.75 -6.17 2.51
CA ALA A 18 1.04 -6.91 3.73
C ALA A 18 0.52 -6.25 5.03
N GLU A 19 0.27 -4.93 5.02
CA GLU A 19 -0.37 -4.24 6.14
C GLU A 19 -1.90 -4.45 6.16
N LEU A 20 -2.50 -4.80 5.02
CA LEU A 20 -3.92 -5.14 4.88
C LEU A 20 -4.17 -6.65 4.99
N GLU A 21 -3.27 -7.46 4.45
CA GLU A 21 -3.31 -8.93 4.41
C GLU A 21 -1.87 -9.49 4.40
N PRO A 22 -1.38 -10.08 5.50
CA PRO A 22 0.00 -10.57 5.61
C PRO A 22 0.27 -11.88 4.86
N ASP A 23 -0.74 -12.70 4.54
CA ASP A 23 -0.56 -13.94 3.79
C ASP A 23 -0.39 -13.65 2.28
N PRO A 24 0.77 -13.98 1.67
CA PRO A 24 0.99 -13.74 0.25
C PRO A 24 0.02 -14.52 -0.65
N ALA A 25 -0.38 -15.73 -0.28
CA ALA A 25 -1.30 -16.54 -1.08
C ALA A 25 -2.68 -15.91 -1.12
N VAL A 26 -3.16 -15.39 0.02
CA VAL A 26 -4.42 -14.65 0.10
C VAL A 26 -4.30 -13.32 -0.64
N SER A 27 -3.19 -12.59 -0.48
CA SER A 27 -2.93 -11.34 -1.20
C SER A 27 -3.00 -11.51 -2.73
N MET A 28 -2.49 -12.63 -3.25
CA MET A 28 -2.54 -12.93 -4.68
C MET A 28 -3.94 -13.37 -5.13
N ALA A 29 -4.64 -14.16 -4.31
CA ALA A 29 -6.00 -14.61 -4.61
C ALA A 29 -7.01 -13.47 -4.60
N GLU A 30 -6.87 -12.53 -3.66
CA GLU A 30 -7.79 -11.41 -3.39
C GLU A 30 -7.21 -10.06 -3.86
N ALA A 31 -6.32 -10.08 -4.85
CA ALA A 31 -5.57 -8.89 -5.27
C ALA A 31 -6.49 -7.72 -5.65
N GLY A 32 -7.62 -7.97 -6.33
CA GLY A 32 -8.57 -6.93 -6.73
C GLY A 32 -9.11 -6.12 -5.54
N PRO A 33 -9.87 -6.74 -4.62
CA PRO A 33 -10.38 -6.06 -3.42
C PRO A 33 -9.29 -5.42 -2.55
N LEU A 34 -8.11 -6.04 -2.45
CA LEU A 34 -7.00 -5.49 -1.66
C LEU A 34 -6.41 -4.22 -2.30
N LEU A 35 -6.30 -4.19 -3.63
CA LEU A 35 -5.86 -3.00 -4.35
C LEU A 35 -6.87 -1.87 -4.27
N GLU A 36 -8.17 -2.16 -4.30
CA GLU A 36 -9.22 -1.15 -4.09
C GLU A 36 -9.10 -0.50 -2.72
N ARG A 37 -8.92 -1.30 -1.65
CA ARG A 37 -8.72 -0.80 -0.28
C ARG A 37 -7.44 0.02 -0.14
N ALA A 38 -6.34 -0.40 -0.77
CA ALA A 38 -5.10 0.37 -0.79
C ALA A 38 -5.30 1.72 -1.52
N ALA A 39 -6.02 1.72 -2.64
CA ALA A 39 -6.35 2.93 -3.39
C ALA A 39 -7.23 3.90 -2.57
N GLU A 40 -8.18 3.41 -1.77
CA GLU A 40 -8.93 4.28 -0.87
C GLU A 40 -8.04 4.96 0.18
N SER A 41 -7.04 4.25 0.73
CA SER A 41 -6.07 4.84 1.66
C SER A 41 -5.22 5.91 0.98
N ILE A 42 -4.80 5.68 -0.27
CA ILE A 42 -4.14 6.71 -1.09
C ILE A 42 -5.08 7.91 -1.26
N ALA A 43 -6.33 7.70 -1.67
CA ALA A 43 -7.29 8.79 -1.86
C ALA A 43 -7.48 9.61 -0.58
N ARG A 44 -7.62 8.96 0.58
CA ARG A 44 -7.70 9.64 1.88
C ARG A 44 -6.48 10.51 2.16
N ASP A 45 -5.28 10.02 1.88
CA ASP A 45 -4.04 10.76 2.11
C ASP A 45 -3.82 11.97 1.19
N PHE A 46 -4.47 12.02 0.02
CA PHE A 46 -4.23 13.05 -1.00
C PHE A 46 -5.44 13.95 -1.30
N LEU A 47 -6.65 13.54 -0.95
CA LEU A 47 -7.90 14.26 -1.27
C LEU A 47 -8.64 14.78 -0.03
N SER A 48 -8.10 14.57 1.17
CA SER A 48 -8.57 15.22 2.41
C SER A 48 -7.80 16.50 2.71
#